data_AF-A0AAU8JMP9-F1
#
_entry.id   AF-A0AAU8JMP9-F1
#
_cell.length_a   1.000
_cell.length_b   1.000
_cell.length_c   1.000
_cell.angle_alpha   90.00
_cell.angle_beta   90.00
_cell.angle_gamma   90.00
#
_symmetry.space_group_name_H-M   'P 1'
#
loop_
_entity.id
_entity.type
_entity.pdbx_description
1 polymer ?
#
loop_
_entity_poly.entity_id
_entity_poly.type
_entity_poly.pdbx_seq_one_letter_code
_entity_poly.pdbx_strand_id
1 'polypeptide(L)'
;MNNSVSLGVFLAVASEARVPFPVVELAGRGVTAGAAANRWVLEVGKPSVDGFTLADKLIEFGEWEERLVGLWQAFGRGEVEMTDFEAQLAQIVTAMEGWPRVPEGPVEDFSSRLRRVLGPGSDG
;
A
#
# COMPACT_ATOMS: atom_id res chain seq x y z
N MET A 1 -4.59 12.99 2.60
CA MET A 1 -3.91 11.70 2.34
C MET A 1 -2.97 11.48 3.53
N ASN A 2 -3.47 10.79 4.55
CA ASN A 2 -2.81 10.72 5.86
C ASN A 2 -1.78 9.59 5.88
N ASN A 3 -0.54 9.88 5.50
CA ASN A 3 0.61 8.98 5.69
C ASN A 3 0.93 8.67 7.18
N SER A 4 0.01 8.93 8.11
CA SER A 4 0.24 8.83 9.56
C SER A 4 -0.81 8.01 10.33
N VAL A 5 -1.95 7.64 9.74
CA VAL A 5 -3.00 6.92 10.48
C VAL A 5 -2.71 5.42 10.53
N SER A 6 -2.49 4.78 9.38
CA SER A 6 -2.15 3.34 9.31
C SER A 6 -0.84 3.03 10.05
N LEU A 7 0.21 3.85 9.83
CA LEU A 7 1.46 3.77 10.58
C LEU A 7 1.21 3.92 12.10
N GLY A 8 0.38 4.89 12.50
CA GLY A 8 0.02 5.09 13.90
C GLY A 8 -0.65 3.86 14.52
N VAL A 9 -1.54 3.20 13.78
CA VAL A 9 -2.18 1.95 14.23
C VAL A 9 -1.17 0.82 14.37
N PHE A 10 -0.30 0.59 13.37
CA PHE A 10 0.70 -0.48 13.46
C PHE A 10 1.68 -0.26 14.63
N LEU A 11 2.10 0.98 14.87
CA LEU A 11 2.93 1.31 16.04
C LEU A 11 2.17 1.10 17.35
N ALA A 12 0.89 1.44 17.41
CA ALA A 12 0.05 1.20 18.57
C ALA A 12 -0.06 -0.30 18.88
N VAL A 13 -0.33 -1.13 17.86
CA VAL A 13 -0.36 -2.60 17.97
C VAL A 13 0.96 -3.14 18.51
N ALA A 14 2.09 -2.69 17.95
CA ALA A 14 3.42 -3.14 18.38
C ALA A 14 3.79 -2.72 19.81
N SER A 15 3.14 -1.67 20.34
CA SER A 15 3.39 -1.14 21.68
C SER A 15 2.43 -1.65 22.77
N GLU A 16 1.35 -2.33 22.40
CA GLU A 16 0.32 -2.79 23.34
C GLU A 16 0.77 -4.07 24.06
N ALA A 17 0.79 -4.01 25.40
CA ALA A 17 1.31 -5.09 26.24
C ALA A 17 0.51 -6.41 26.14
N ARG A 18 -0.78 -6.31 25.78
CA ARG A 18 -1.67 -7.48 25.61
C ARG A 18 -1.50 -8.17 24.25
N VAL A 19 -0.77 -7.57 23.32
CA VAL A 19 -0.59 -8.09 21.97
C VAL A 19 0.57 -9.10 21.94
N PRO A 20 0.35 -10.34 21.46
CA PRO A 20 1.41 -11.34 21.40
C PRO A 20 2.39 -11.05 20.27
N PHE A 21 3.62 -11.59 20.39
CA PHE A 21 4.72 -11.31 19.46
C PHE A 21 4.39 -11.57 17.96
N PRO A 22 3.69 -12.63 17.55
CA PRO A 22 3.34 -12.83 16.14
C PRO A 22 2.50 -11.68 15.55
N VAL A 23 1.66 -11.06 16.36
CA VAL A 23 0.84 -9.92 15.95
C VAL A 23 1.69 -8.64 15.84
N VAL A 24 2.72 -8.51 16.68
CA VAL A 24 3.76 -7.48 16.53
C VAL A 24 4.53 -7.66 15.22
N GLU A 25 4.87 -8.90 14.85
CA GLU A 25 5.51 -9.20 13.56
C GLU A 25 4.61 -8.81 12.38
N LEU A 26 3.30 -9.10 12.45
CA LEU A 26 2.32 -8.65 11.47
C LEU A 26 2.26 -7.12 11.36
N ALA A 27 2.28 -6.41 12.49
CA ALA A 27 2.32 -4.96 12.49
C ALA A 27 3.60 -4.41 11.82
N GLY A 28 4.76 -5.01 12.09
CA GLY A 28 6.03 -4.67 11.43
C GLY A 28 6.00 -4.89 9.92
N ARG A 29 5.38 -5.99 9.47
CA ARG A 29 5.13 -6.24 8.04
C ARG A 29 4.21 -5.19 7.44
N GLY A 30 3.15 -4.80 8.14
CA GLY A 30 2.24 -3.72 7.72
C GLY A 30 2.94 -2.38 7.49
N VAL A 31 3.86 -1.99 8.39
CA VAL A 31 4.70 -0.79 8.21
C VAL A 31 5.54 -0.89 6.94
N THR A 32 6.15 -2.05 6.70
CA THR A 32 6.98 -2.28 5.52
C THR A 32 6.15 -2.29 4.25
N ALA A 33 4.95 -2.88 4.28
CA ALA A 33 4.00 -2.90 3.17
C ALA A 33 3.55 -1.48 2.79
N GLY A 34 3.25 -0.62 3.78
CA GLY A 34 2.93 0.79 3.52
C GLY A 34 4.09 1.58 2.92
N ALA A 35 5.32 1.33 3.36
CA ALA A 35 6.51 1.94 2.76
C ALA A 35 6.74 1.44 1.32
N ALA A 36 6.58 0.13 1.08
CA ALA A 36 6.71 -0.49 -0.24
C ALA A 36 5.63 0.00 -1.22
N ALA A 37 4.39 0.20 -0.75
CA ALA A 37 3.29 0.79 -1.50
C ALA A 37 3.66 2.18 -2.04
N ASN A 38 4.13 3.06 -1.16
CA ASN A 38 4.57 4.41 -1.55
C ASN A 38 5.67 4.37 -2.61
N ARG A 39 6.65 3.46 -2.44
CA ARG A 39 7.71 3.25 -3.41
C ARG A 39 7.16 2.76 -4.76
N TRP A 40 6.28 1.76 -4.74
CA TRP A 40 5.66 1.21 -5.95
C TRP A 40 4.87 2.27 -6.70
N VAL A 41 4.05 3.09 -6.02
CA VAL A 41 3.27 4.16 -6.66
C VAL A 41 4.17 5.15 -7.40
N LEU A 42 5.31 5.52 -6.81
CA LEU A 42 6.23 6.51 -7.39
C LEU A 42 7.10 5.92 -8.50
N GLU A 43 7.64 4.72 -8.31
CA GLU A 43 8.61 4.11 -9.23
C GLU A 43 7.93 3.32 -10.36
N VAL A 44 6.73 2.79 -10.13
CA VAL A 44 6.05 1.86 -11.04
C VAL A 44 4.68 2.35 -11.45
N GLY A 45 3.82 2.67 -10.47
CA GLY A 45 2.41 2.99 -10.70
C GLY A 45 2.26 4.20 -11.62
N LYS A 46 2.79 5.36 -11.22
CA LYS A 46 2.69 6.60 -11.99
C LYS A 46 3.29 6.49 -13.40
N PRO A 47 4.45 5.86 -13.63
CA PRO A 47 5.03 5.77 -14.97
C PRO A 47 4.39 4.72 -15.88
N SER A 48 3.84 3.64 -15.33
CA SER A 48 3.57 2.41 -16.10
C SER A 48 2.11 1.94 -16.10
N VAL A 49 1.25 2.54 -15.27
CA VAL A 49 -0.15 2.16 -15.12
C VAL A 49 -1.03 3.32 -15.56
N ASP A 50 -2.16 3.04 -16.21
CA ASP A 50 -3.12 4.09 -16.57
C ASP A 50 -3.74 4.72 -15.32
N GLY A 51 -4.21 5.96 -15.45
CA GLY A 51 -4.70 6.74 -14.32
C GLY A 51 -5.89 6.11 -13.59
N PHE A 52 -6.77 5.38 -14.29
CA PHE A 52 -7.93 4.74 -13.67
C PHE A 52 -7.51 3.52 -12.87
N THR A 53 -6.70 2.62 -13.46
CA THR A 53 -6.18 1.45 -12.73
C THR A 53 -5.34 1.88 -11.51
N LEU A 54 -4.55 2.94 -11.63
CA LEU A 54 -3.81 3.48 -10.49
C LEU A 54 -4.75 4.04 -9.41
N ALA A 55 -5.80 4.77 -9.82
CA ALA A 55 -6.79 5.30 -8.87
C ALA A 55 -7.54 4.18 -8.14
N ASP A 56 -8.00 3.15 -8.86
CA ASP A 56 -8.70 1.99 -8.28
C ASP A 56 -7.80 1.29 -7.24
N LYS A 57 -6.50 1.14 -7.54
CA LYS A 57 -5.54 0.56 -6.60
C LYS A 57 -5.31 1.41 -5.35
N LEU A 58 -5.26 2.73 -5.51
CA LEU A 58 -5.13 3.66 -4.38
C LEU A 58 -6.40 3.69 -3.52
N ILE A 59 -7.58 3.55 -4.13
CA ILE A 59 -8.85 3.42 -3.42
C ILE A 59 -8.87 2.13 -2.61
N GLU A 60 -8.56 0.99 -3.24
CA GLU A 60 -8.47 -0.31 -2.58
C GLU A 60 -7.50 -0.26 -1.39
N PHE A 61 -6.33 0.34 -1.56
CA PHE A 61 -5.37 0.52 -0.47
C PHE A 61 -5.94 1.37 0.67
N GLY A 62 -6.62 2.46 0.35
CA GLY A 62 -7.30 3.32 1.35
C GLY A 62 -8.39 2.59 2.12
N GLU A 63 -9.16 1.71 1.48
CA GLU A 63 -10.17 0.87 2.16
C GLU A 63 -9.52 -0.09 3.16
N TRP A 64 -8.35 -0.64 2.85
CA TRP A 64 -7.59 -1.47 3.79
C TRP A 64 -7.07 -0.66 4.98
N GLU A 65 -6.64 0.59 4.76
CA GLU A 65 -6.25 1.48 5.86
C GLU A 65 -7.45 1.80 6.78
N GLU A 66 -8.63 2.04 6.21
CA GLU A 66 -9.84 2.27 7.01
C GLU A 66 -10.26 1.02 7.81
N ARG A 67 -10.21 -0.16 7.18
CA ARG A 67 -10.47 -1.44 7.87
C ARG A 67 -9.49 -1.69 9.01
N LEU A 68 -8.21 -1.35 8.84
CA LEU A 68 -7.20 -1.44 9.90
C LEU A 68 -7.56 -0.58 11.11
N VAL A 69 -7.99 0.66 10.88
CA VAL A 69 -8.43 1.57 11.96
C VAL A 69 -9.65 0.99 12.66
N GLY A 70 -10.64 0.53 11.91
CA GLY A 70 -11.85 -0.09 12.46
C GLY A 70 -11.54 -1.31 13.33
N LEU A 71 -10.66 -2.19 12.83
CA LEU A 71 -10.23 -3.39 13.54
C LEU A 71 -9.52 -3.06 14.86
N TRP A 72 -8.59 -2.10 14.84
CA TRP A 72 -7.88 -1.67 16.04
C TRP A 72 -8.81 -1.08 17.10
N GLN A 73 -9.76 -0.24 16.68
CA GLN A 73 -10.74 0.32 17.60
C GLN A 73 -11.68 -0.75 18.18
N ALA A 74 -12.12 -1.71 17.37
CA ALA A 74 -12.99 -2.80 17.83
C ALA A 74 -12.28 -3.70 18.85
N PHE A 75 -11.00 -4.03 18.62
CA PHE A 75 -10.16 -4.72 19.60
C PHE A 75 -10.00 -3.90 20.89
N GLY A 76 -9.74 -2.60 20.78
CA GLY A 76 -9.64 -1.70 21.92
C GLY A 76 -10.92 -1.61 22.77
N ARG A 77 -12.10 -1.79 22.16
CA ARG A 77 -13.40 -1.86 22.84
C ARG A 77 -13.75 -3.26 23.36
N GLY A 78 -12.95 -4.27 23.07
CA GLY A 78 -13.25 -5.67 23.42
C GLY A 78 -14.36 -6.29 22.57
N GLU A 79 -14.64 -5.74 21.39
CA GLU A 79 -15.64 -6.28 20.45
C GLU A 79 -15.07 -7.40 19.57
N VAL A 80 -13.74 -7.49 19.49
CA VAL A 80 -13.00 -8.48 18.72
C VAL A 80 -12.01 -9.16 19.64
N GLU A 81 -12.06 -10.49 19.70
CA GLU A 81 -11.11 -11.30 20.47
C GLU A 81 -9.74 -11.34 19.80
N MET A 82 -8.69 -11.65 20.57
CA MET A 82 -7.31 -11.64 20.09
C MET A 82 -7.08 -12.52 18.85
N THR A 83 -7.68 -13.71 18.81
CA THR A 83 -7.57 -14.63 17.66
C THR A 83 -8.18 -14.07 16.39
N ASP A 84 -9.33 -13.40 16.51
CA ASP A 84 -10.02 -12.80 15.37
C ASP A 84 -9.30 -11.53 14.91
N PHE A 85 -8.73 -10.77 15.85
CA PHE A 85 -7.88 -9.62 15.55
C PHE A 85 -6.64 -10.05 14.77
N GLU A 86 -5.93 -11.10 15.21
CA GLU A 86 -4.76 -11.62 14.51
C GLU A 86 -5.08 -12.07 13.09
N ALA A 87 -6.16 -12.84 12.91
CA ALA A 87 -6.58 -13.32 11.59
C ALA A 87 -6.94 -12.18 10.64
N GLN A 88 -7.69 -11.18 11.12
CA GLN A 88 -8.07 -10.02 10.30
C GLN A 88 -6.88 -9.12 10.02
N LEU A 89 -5.98 -8.90 10.98
CA LEU A 89 -4.76 -8.14 10.77
C LEU A 89 -3.87 -8.82 9.70
N ALA A 90 -3.72 -10.14 9.76
CA ALA A 90 -2.98 -10.91 8.77
C ALA A 90 -3.57 -10.75 7.36
N GLN A 91 -4.91 -10.76 7.24
CA GLN A 91 -5.60 -10.53 5.97
C GLN A 91 -5.31 -9.12 5.42
N ILE A 92 -5.43 -8.10 6.27
CA ILE A 92 -5.16 -6.70 5.89
C ILE A 92 -3.71 -6.55 5.43
N VAL A 93 -2.75 -7.02 6.22
CA VAL A 93 -1.32 -6.92 5.89
C VAL A 93 -1.01 -7.65 4.59
N THR A 94 -1.55 -8.85 4.38
CA THR A 94 -1.36 -9.60 3.13
C THR A 94 -1.94 -8.86 1.92
N ALA A 95 -3.10 -8.21 2.07
CA ALA A 95 -3.67 -7.40 1.01
C ALA A 95 -2.81 -6.15 0.71
N MET A 96 -2.30 -5.48 1.75
CA MET A 96 -1.39 -4.33 1.61
C MET A 96 -0.05 -4.69 0.97
N GLU A 97 0.39 -5.95 1.06
CA GLU A 97 1.58 -6.47 0.37
C GLU A 97 1.31 -6.79 -1.12
N GLY A 98 0.04 -6.93 -1.51
CA GLY A 98 -0.42 -7.41 -2.82
C GLY A 98 -0.32 -6.41 -3.97
N TRP A 99 0.86 -5.82 -4.20
CA TRP A 99 1.08 -4.90 -5.32
C TRP A 99 1.42 -5.65 -6.62
N PRO A 100 0.91 -5.20 -7.78
CA PRO A 100 1.24 -5.81 -9.07
C PRO A 100 2.75 -5.83 -9.32
N ARG A 101 3.28 -7.00 -9.69
CA ARG A 101 4.66 -7.10 -10.18
C ARG A 101 4.75 -6.47 -11.56
N VAL A 102 5.81 -5.72 -11.80
CA VAL A 102 6.11 -5.23 -13.15
C VAL A 102 6.66 -6.40 -13.97
N PRO A 103 6.24 -6.57 -15.23
CA PRO A 103 6.94 -7.46 -16.15
C PRO A 103 8.40 -7.00 -16.25
N GLU A 104 9.35 -7.90 -16.01
CA GLU A 104 10.78 -7.68 -16.31
C GLU A 104 10.96 -7.66 -17.83
N GLY A 105 10.53 -6.58 -18.48
CA GLY A 105 10.76 -6.28 -19.88
C GLY A 105 11.47 -4.94 -19.99
N PRO A 106 12.29 -4.72 -21.04
CA PRO A 106 13.00 -3.45 -21.19
C PRO A 106 11.97 -2.32 -21.22
N VAL A 107 12.05 -1.44 -20.23
CA VAL A 107 11.27 -0.21 -20.19
C VAL A 107 11.69 0.59 -21.41
N GLU A 108 10.88 0.58 -22.47
CA GLU A 108 11.06 1.55 -23.56
C GLU A 108 11.00 2.94 -22.92
N ASP A 109 12.14 3.60 -22.92
CA ASP A 109 12.33 4.94 -22.40
C ASP A 109 11.18 5.83 -22.87
N PHE A 110 10.31 6.29 -21.96
CA PHE A 110 9.19 7.19 -22.30
C PHE A 110 9.68 8.47 -23.02
N SER A 111 10.94 8.85 -22.77
CA SER A 111 11.69 9.87 -23.49
C SER A 111 11.70 9.67 -25.02
N SER A 112 11.71 8.41 -25.48
CA SER A 112 11.70 8.06 -26.90
C SER A 112 10.34 8.24 -27.57
N ARG A 113 9.23 8.13 -26.81
CA ARG A 113 7.86 8.38 -27.32
C ARG A 113 7.57 9.87 -27.45
N LEU A 114 7.98 10.70 -26.48
CA LEU A 114 7.83 12.16 -26.56
C LEU A 114 8.65 12.77 -27.70
N ARG A 115 9.85 12.25 -27.97
CA ARG A 115 10.70 12.68 -29.11
C ARG A 115 10.10 12.31 -30.47
N ARG A 116 9.20 11.33 -30.54
CA ARG A 116 8.55 10.90 -31.79
C ARG A 116 7.26 11.66 -32.10
N VAL A 117 6.59 12.23 -31.08
CA VAL A 117 5.38 13.05 -31.24
C VAL A 117 5.71 14.50 -31.60
N LEU A 118 6.83 15.03 -31.10
CA LEU A 118 7.38 16.32 -31.50
C LEU A 118 8.40 16.11 -32.63
N GLY A 119 7.92 15.79 -33.82
CA GLY A 119 8.78 15.72 -35.00
C GLY A 119 9.55 17.04 -35.20
N PRO A 120 10.76 16.99 -35.78
CA PRO A 120 11.47 18.22 -36.15
C PRO A 120 10.59 18.95 -37.16
N GLY A 121 10.12 20.14 -36.80
CA GLY A 121 9.49 21.05 -37.74
C GLY A 121 10.48 21.28 -38.89
N SER A 122 10.08 20.88 -40.10
CA SER A 122 10.74 21.34 -41.31
C SER A 122 10.52 22.84 -41.41
N ASP A 123 11.55 23.61 -41.12
CA ASP A 123 11.66 24.98 -41.60
C ASP A 123 12.01 24.92 -43.09
N GLY A 124 11.01 25.19 -43.93
CA GLY A 124 11.15 25.49 -45.35
C GLY A 124 10.82 26.95 -45.60
#